data_AF-A0A124IA54-F1
#
_entry.id   AF-A0A124IA54-F1
#
_cell.length_a   1.000
_cell.length_b   1.000
_cell.length_c   1.000
_cell.angle_alpha   90.00
_cell.angle_beta   90.00
_cell.angle_gamma   90.00
#
_symmetry.space_group_name_H-M   'P 1'
#
loop_
_entity.id
_entity.type
_entity.pdbx_description
1 polymer ?
#
loop_
_entity_poly.entity_id
_entity_poly.type
_entity_poly.pdbx_seq_one_letter_code
_entity_poly.pdbx_strand_id
1 'polypeptide(L)'
;MEQIQRHSRLTTEDIVRHIGTDPAHIAAVLSGSQFPSRHLAIRFARVCGADHHILLKVWDDEHERRNLSSMHRADEAPGDAAPSQ
;
A
#
# COMPACT_ATOMS: atom_id res chain seq x y z
N MET A 1 -2.25 -2.63 6.18
CA MET A 1 -1.64 -3.98 6.11
C MET A 1 -1.12 -4.44 7.46
N GLU A 2 -0.39 -3.61 8.22
CA GLU A 2 0.10 -3.94 9.56
C GLU A 2 -0.99 -4.42 10.54
N GLN A 3 -2.18 -3.79 10.52
CA GLN A 3 -3.32 -4.21 11.35
C GLN A 3 -3.68 -5.69 11.12
N ILE A 4 -3.68 -6.14 9.86
CA ILE A 4 -4.05 -7.50 9.47
C ILE A 4 -2.99 -8.49 9.96
N GLN A 5 -1.71 -8.14 9.85
CA GLN A 5 -0.61 -8.92 10.42
C GLN A 5 -0.80 -9.10 11.93
N ARG A 6 -1.05 -8.01 12.67
CA ARG A 6 -1.24 -8.05 14.13
C ARG A 6 -2.38 -8.98 14.54
N HIS A 7 -3.45 -9.08 13.75
CA HIS A 7 -4.55 -10.02 14.01
C HIS A 7 -4.23 -11.48 13.64
N SER A 8 -3.36 -11.70 12.64
CA SER A 8 -2.98 -13.05 12.19
C SER A 8 -2.02 -13.80 13.11
N ARG A 9 -1.39 -13.11 14.07
CA ARG A 9 -0.30 -13.62 14.93
C ARG A 9 0.95 -14.11 14.16
N LEU A 10 1.06 -13.81 12.87
CA LEU A 10 2.20 -14.16 12.05
C LEU A 10 3.30 -13.10 12.14
N THR A 11 4.55 -13.55 12.18
CA THR A 11 5.71 -12.64 12.11
C THR A 11 5.93 -12.17 10.67
N THR A 12 6.70 -11.10 10.50
CA THR A 12 7.09 -10.63 9.16
C THR A 12 7.88 -11.72 8.42
N GLU A 13 8.70 -12.50 9.11
CA GLU A 13 9.45 -13.62 8.53
C GLU A 13 8.52 -14.74 8.04
N ASP A 14 7.49 -15.08 8.81
CA ASP A 14 6.48 -16.08 8.39
C ASP A 14 5.76 -15.63 7.12
N ILE A 15 5.35 -14.36 7.07
CA ILE A 15 4.68 -13.77 5.92
C ILE A 15 5.59 -13.79 4.69
N VAL A 16 6.85 -13.40 4.84
CA VAL A 16 7.86 -13.42 3.78
C VAL A 16 8.04 -14.83 3.23
N ARG A 17 8.18 -15.81 4.13
CA ARG A 17 8.36 -17.23 3.77
C ARG A 17 7.15 -17.79 3.04
N HIS A 18 5.93 -17.41 3.45
CA HIS A 18 4.70 -17.87 2.82
C HIS A 18 4.41 -17.18 1.48
N ILE A 19 4.77 -15.90 1.33
CA ILE A 19 4.52 -15.13 0.10
C ILE A 19 5.60 -15.38 -0.95
N GLY A 20 6.83 -15.71 -0.53
CA GLY A 20 7.96 -15.98 -1.43
C GLY A 20 8.50 -14.70 -2.09
N THR A 21 8.52 -13.60 -1.36
CA THR A 21 8.91 -12.26 -1.84
C THR A 21 10.04 -11.70 -0.99
N ASP A 22 10.79 -10.75 -1.54
CA ASP A 22 11.86 -10.03 -0.83
C ASP A 22 11.37 -9.44 0.53
N PRO A 23 12.05 -9.75 1.65
CA PRO A 23 11.73 -9.20 2.96
C PRO A 23 11.67 -7.67 2.99
N ALA A 24 12.56 -6.98 2.27
CA ALA A 24 12.58 -5.52 2.26
C ALA A 24 11.31 -4.94 1.61
N HIS A 25 10.82 -5.57 0.54
CA HIS A 25 9.55 -5.20 -0.09
C HIS A 25 8.36 -5.39 0.86
N ILE A 26 8.29 -6.50 1.59
CA ILE A 26 7.23 -6.72 2.59
C ILE A 26 7.30 -5.68 3.71
N ALA A 27 8.50 -5.37 4.21
CA ALA A 27 8.69 -4.35 5.24
C ALA A 27 8.21 -2.97 4.76
N ALA A 28 8.53 -2.57 3.53
CA ALA A 28 8.10 -1.30 2.95
C ALA A 28 6.57 -1.21 2.77
N VAL A 29 5.92 -2.33 2.46
CA VAL A 29 4.45 -2.41 2.37
C VAL A 29 3.80 -2.33 3.74
N LEU A 30 4.38 -2.99 4.74
CA LEU A 30 3.87 -2.97 6.12
C LEU A 30 4.02 -1.59 6.76
N SER A 31 5.14 -0.90 6.53
CA SER A 31 5.37 0.47 7.00
C SER A 31 4.54 1.53 6.26
N GLY A 32 3.86 1.16 5.17
CA GLY A 32 3.12 2.08 4.31
C GLY A 32 4.00 2.92 3.38
N SER A 33 5.32 2.70 3.38
CA SER A 33 6.27 3.37 2.49
C SER A 33 6.06 3.00 1.02
N GLN A 34 5.57 1.79 0.76
CA GLN A 34 5.22 1.32 -0.58
C GLN A 34 3.78 0.82 -0.63
N PHE A 35 3.07 1.15 -1.70
CA PHE A 35 1.74 0.60 -1.95
C PHE A 35 1.86 -0.83 -2.51
N PRO A 36 1.18 -1.83 -1.94
CA PRO A 36 1.24 -3.19 -2.46
C PRO A 36 0.55 -3.30 -3.82
N SER A 37 1.02 -4.23 -4.65
CA SER A 37 0.27 -4.64 -5.83
C SER A 37 -1.00 -5.40 -5.43
N ARG A 38 -2.01 -5.39 -6.30
CA ARG A 38 -3.26 -6.14 -6.08
C ARG A 38 -3.02 -7.62 -5.79
N HIS A 39 -2.08 -8.24 -6.51
CA HIS A 39 -1.72 -9.64 -6.31
C HIS A 39 -1.07 -9.88 -4.94
N LEU A 40 -0.22 -8.96 -4.49
CA LEU A 40 0.40 -9.04 -3.17
C LEU A 40 -0.65 -8.91 -2.05
N ALA A 41 -1.61 -8.00 -2.20
CA ALA A 41 -2.72 -7.86 -1.25
C ALA A 41 -3.52 -9.17 -1.10
N ILE A 42 -3.83 -9.86 -2.20
CA ILE A 42 -4.54 -11.15 -2.16
C ILE A 42 -3.74 -12.23 -1.42
N ARG A 43 -2.44 -12.37 -1.73
CA ARG A 43 -1.59 -13.35 -1.01
C ARG A 43 -1.52 -13.03 0.47
N PHE A 44 -1.38 -11.75 0.81
CA PHE A 44 -1.31 -11.30 2.19
C PHE A 44 -2.60 -11.64 2.96
N ALA A 45 -3.77 -11.39 2.39
CA ALA A 45 -5.04 -11.79 2.99
C ALA A 45 -5.10 -13.30 3.25
N ARG A 46 -4.73 -14.12 2.25
CA ARG A 46 -4.75 -15.58 2.37
C ARG A 46 -3.82 -16.08 3.47
N VAL A 47 -2.59 -15.56 3.53
CA VAL A 47 -1.60 -15.94 4.55
C VAL A 47 -2.08 -15.53 5.94
N CYS A 48 -2.66 -14.33 6.06
CA CYS A 48 -3.16 -13.82 7.34
C CYS A 48 -4.52 -14.39 7.76
N GLY A 49 -5.13 -15.27 6.95
CA GLY A 49 -6.48 -15.79 7.20
C GLY A 49 -7.60 -14.74 7.09
N ALA A 50 -7.34 -13.63 6.42
CA ALA A 50 -8.32 -12.57 6.20
C ALA A 50 -9.10 -12.79 4.90
N ASP A 51 -10.34 -12.27 4.86
CA ASP A 51 -11.13 -12.26 3.63
C ASP A 51 -10.49 -11.33 2.59
N HIS A 52 -10.01 -11.92 1.50
CA HIS A 52 -9.38 -11.22 0.40
C HIS A 52 -10.33 -10.28 -0.35
N HIS A 53 -11.63 -10.53 -0.39
CA HIS A 53 -12.59 -9.61 -1.02
C HIS A 53 -12.70 -8.30 -0.23
N ILE A 54 -12.72 -8.38 1.10
CA ILE A 54 -12.75 -7.19 1.97
C ILE A 54 -11.43 -6.42 1.80
N LEU A 55 -10.30 -7.11 1.83
CA LEU A 55 -9.00 -6.46 1.66
C LEU A 55 -8.84 -5.81 0.29
N LEU A 56 -9.34 -6.47 -0.77
CA LEU A 56 -9.33 -5.92 -2.12
C LEU A 56 -10.18 -4.67 -2.25
N LYS A 57 -11.37 -4.63 -1.63
CA LYS A 57 -12.19 -3.43 -1.63
C LYS A 57 -11.48 -2.24 -0.98
N VAL A 58 -10.87 -2.47 0.19
CA VAL A 58 -10.06 -1.44 0.87
C VAL A 58 -8.85 -1.03 0.03
N TRP A 59 -8.25 -1.97 -0.69
CA TRP A 59 -7.14 -1.69 -1.60
C TRP A 59 -7.59 -0.84 -2.80
N ASP A 60 -8.72 -1.16 -3.42
CA ASP A 60 -9.29 -0.41 -4.55
C ASP A 60 -9.62 1.04 -4.11
N ASP A 61 -10.32 1.21 -2.98
CA ASP A 61 -10.67 2.52 -2.42
C ASP A 61 -9.41 3.39 -2.15
N GLU A 62 -8.37 2.81 -1.55
CA GLU A 62 -7.12 3.51 -1.25
C GLU A 62 -6.30 3.80 -2.51
N HIS A 63 -6.35 2.92 -3.52
CA HIS A 63 -5.69 3.13 -4.80
C HIS A 63 -6.33 4.31 -5.55
N GLU A 64 -7.66 4.37 -5.61
CA GLU A 64 -8.40 5.49 -6.20
C GLU A 64 -8.08 6.80 -5.49
N ARG A 65 -8.10 6.81 -4.15
CA ARG A 65 -7.76 7.99 -3.35
C ARG A 65 -6.35 8.51 -3.67
N ARG A 66 -5.37 7.63 -3.84
CA ARG A 66 -3.99 7.99 -4.21
C ARG A 66 -3.90 8.54 -5.62
N ASN A 67 -4.63 7.95 -6.58
CA ASN A 67 -4.67 8.45 -7.95
C ASN A 67 -5.30 9.85 -8.01
N LEU A 68 -6.42 10.06 -7.31
CA LEU A 68 -7.08 11.37 -7.22
C LEU A 68 -6.19 12.43 -6.55
N SER A 69 -5.47 12.06 -5.48
CA SER A 69 -4.53 12.97 -4.80
C SER A 69 -3.32 13.33 -5.67
N SER A 70 -2.88 12.42 -6.55
CA SER A 70 -1.79 12.69 -7.49
C SER A 70 -2.19 13.69 -8.57
N MET A 71 -3.46 13.68 -8.98
CA MET A 71 -4.01 14.67 -9.93
C MET A 71 -4.16 16.06 -9.28
N HIS A 72 -4.59 16.14 -8.02
CA HIS A 72 -4.76 17.44 -7.33
C HIS A 72 -3.44 18.19 -7.11
N ARG A 73 -2.32 17.48 -6.91
CA ARG A 73 -1.00 18.08 -6.73
C ARG A 73 -0.37 18.56 -8.05
N ALA A 74 -0.87 18.12 -9.20
CA ALA A 74 -0.38 18.55 -10.51
C ALA A 74 -1.03 19.88 -10.99
N ASP A 75 -2.13 20.29 -10.36
CA ASP A 75 -2.86 21.53 -10.71
C ASP A 75 -2.32 22.77 -9.95
N GLU A 76 -1.73 22.59 -8.77
CA GLU A 76 -1.02 23.65 -8.02
C GLU A 76 0.47 23.72 -8.37
N ALA A 77 0.79 23.96 -9.64
CA ALA A 77 2.06 24.59 -10.00
C ALA A 77 1.83 26.11 -10.02
N PRO A 78 2.33 26.89 -9.03
CA PRO A 78 2.32 28.33 -9.16
C PRO A 78 3.27 28.68 -10.29
N GLY A 79 2.66 29.13 -11.39
CA GLY A 79 3.35 29.76 -12.50
C GLY A 79 4.29 30.83 -11.95
N ASP A 80 5.53 30.71 -12.39
CA ASP A 80 6.55 31.74 -12.38
C ASP A 80 5.93 33.14 -12.59
N ALA A 81 6.17 34.01 -11.62
CA ALA A 81 6.03 35.45 -11.77
C ALA A 81 7.05 36.14 -10.86
N ALA A 82 8.34 36.01 -11.19
CA ALA A 82 9.17 37.21 -11.20
C ALA A 82 8.72 38.04 -12.43
N PRO A 83 8.54 39.37 -12.34
CA PRO A 83 9.69 40.27 -12.15
C PRO A 83 9.42 41.61 -11.43
N SER A 84 10.52 42.37 -11.25
CA SER A 84 10.64 43.83 -11.02
C SER A 84 10.42 44.32 -9.56
N GLN A 85 11.26 45.20 -8.98
CA GLN A 85 12.26 46.16 -9.49
C GLN A 85 13.57 46.12 -8.70
#